data_AF-A0A9Q9Y063-F1
#
_entry.id   AF-A0A9Q9Y063-F1
#
_cell.length_a   1.000
_cell.length_b   1.000
_cell.length_c   1.000
_cell.angle_alpha   90.00
_cell.angle_beta   90.00
_cell.angle_gamma   90.00
#
_symmetry.space_group_name_H-M   'P 1'
#
loop_
_entity.id
_entity.type
_entity.pdbx_description
1 polymer ?
#
loop_
_entity_poly.entity_id
_entity_poly.type
_entity_poly.pdbx_seq_one_letter_code
_entity_poly.pdbx_strand_id
1 'polypeptide(L)'
;MCFGPWYDHVSGWWEKKQTYSNLLYLFYEDLVEDTGREVERLCSFLGLSISIEEREKITKGVQFDTMKQNKMINHVTIPFMDFKISPFMRKGKVGDWKGHFTVAQNEQFDEVYKQKMKNTTLKFRTEI
;
A
#
# COMPACT_ATOMS: atom_id res chain seq x y z
N MET A 1 11.47 10.60 -9.29
CA MET A 1 10.40 11.62 -9.26
C MET A 1 9.94 11.73 -7.81
N CYS A 2 9.87 12.95 -7.26
CA CYS A 2 9.47 13.19 -5.88
C CYS A 2 8.16 14.00 -5.90
N PHE A 3 7.12 13.53 -5.19
CA PHE A 3 5.76 14.09 -5.26
C PHE A 3 5.41 15.03 -4.08
N GLY A 4 6.41 15.46 -3.31
CA GLY A 4 6.22 16.35 -2.17
C GLY A 4 6.04 15.63 -0.83
N PRO A 5 5.56 16.33 0.21
CA PRO A 5 5.46 15.80 1.57
C PRO A 5 4.44 14.66 1.68
N TRP A 6 4.87 13.52 2.23
CA TRP A 6 4.02 12.35 2.42
C TRP A 6 2.80 12.64 3.32
N TYR A 7 3.00 13.36 4.43
CA TYR A 7 1.96 13.69 5.40
C TYR A 7 0.80 14.46 4.77
N ASP A 8 1.12 15.48 3.98
CA ASP A 8 0.14 16.34 3.29
C ASP A 8 -0.61 15.53 2.21
N HIS A 9 0.11 14.65 1.51
CA HIS A 9 -0.48 13.79 0.48
C HIS A 9 -1.54 12.84 1.06
N VAL A 10 -1.20 12.09 2.12
CA VAL A 10 -2.14 11.10 2.69
C VAL A 10 -3.29 11.75 3.45
N SER A 11 -3.03 12.83 4.20
CA SER A 11 -4.07 13.56 4.94
C SER A 11 -5.04 14.28 3.99
N GLY A 12 -4.53 14.93 2.94
CA GLY A 12 -5.38 15.59 1.94
C GLY A 12 -6.33 14.63 1.23
N TRP A 13 -5.87 13.43 0.86
CA TRP A 13 -6.77 12.41 0.30
C TRP A 13 -7.76 11.83 1.33
N TRP A 14 -7.34 11.72 2.59
CA TRP A 14 -8.20 11.27 3.68
C TRP A 14 -9.35 12.24 3.97
N GLU A 15 -9.09 13.55 3.90
CA GLU A 15 -10.14 14.56 4.01
C GLU A 15 -11.09 14.50 2.82
N LYS A 16 -10.53 14.42 1.60
CA LYS A 16 -11.33 14.32 0.37
C LYS A 16 -12.26 13.10 0.36
N LYS A 17 -11.87 11.95 0.91
CA LYS A 17 -12.76 10.79 0.94
C LYS A 17 -14.10 11.06 1.67
N GLN A 18 -14.16 12.08 2.55
CA GLN A 18 -15.38 12.45 3.26
C GLN A 18 -16.35 13.24 2.38
N THR A 19 -15.85 13.89 1.33
CA THR A 19 -16.65 14.76 0.44
C THR A 19 -16.91 14.12 -0.92
N TYR A 20 -16.04 13.24 -1.40
CA TYR A 20 -16.16 12.58 -2.71
C TYR A 20 -16.75 11.18 -2.56
N SER A 21 -17.94 10.96 -3.12
CA SER A 21 -18.62 9.66 -3.11
C SER A 21 -17.93 8.60 -3.98
N ASN A 22 -17.13 9.02 -4.96
CA ASN A 22 -16.43 8.16 -5.91
C ASN A 22 -14.94 8.01 -5.55
N LEU A 23 -14.60 7.99 -4.26
CA LEU A 23 -13.23 7.81 -3.79
C LEU A 23 -13.17 6.67 -2.76
N LEU A 24 -12.49 5.58 -3.14
CA LEU A 24 -12.17 4.47 -2.24
C LEU A 24 -10.77 4.65 -1.65
N TYR A 25 -10.69 4.92 -0.35
CA TYR A 25 -9.42 4.98 0.38
C TYR A 25 -9.08 3.62 0.98
N LEU A 26 -7.95 3.03 0.55
CA LEU A 26 -7.46 1.73 0.98
C LEU A 26 -6.13 1.86 1.73
N PHE A 27 -5.83 0.88 2.58
CA PHE A 27 -4.54 0.75 3.25
C PHE A 27 -3.79 -0.46 2.70
N TYR A 28 -2.47 -0.30 2.52
CA TYR A 28 -1.64 -1.41 2.08
C TYR A 28 -1.64 -2.55 3.11
N GLU A 29 -1.73 -2.19 4.39
CA GLU A 29 -1.75 -3.14 5.49
C GLU A 29 -3.00 -4.00 5.46
N ASP A 30 -4.17 -3.43 5.13
CA ASP A 30 -5.41 -4.18 4.99
C ASP A 30 -5.35 -5.16 3.80
N LEU A 31 -4.70 -4.75 2.68
CA LEU A 31 -4.50 -5.61 1.52
C LEU A 31 -3.62 -6.82 1.82
N VAL A 32 -2.59 -6.63 2.67
CA VAL A 32 -1.68 -7.71 3.07
C VAL A 32 -2.33 -8.62 4.11
N GLU A 33 -3.09 -8.07 5.05
CA GLU A 33 -3.78 -8.84 6.09
C GLU A 33 -4.92 -9.68 5.53
N ASP A 34 -5.77 -9.10 4.68
CA ASP A 34 -6.92 -9.79 4.09
C ASP A 34 -7.20 -9.27 2.68
N THR A 35 -6.43 -9.79 1.72
CA THR A 35 -6.60 -9.49 0.30
C THR A 35 -8.03 -9.79 -0.18
N GLY A 36 -8.64 -10.87 0.34
CA GLY A 36 -9.97 -11.30 -0.09
C GLY A 36 -11.05 -10.29 0.30
N ARG A 37 -10.99 -9.76 1.52
CA ARG A 37 -11.90 -8.71 2.01
C ARG A 37 -11.74 -7.41 1.22
N GLU A 38 -10.51 -6.99 0.96
CA GLU A 38 -10.29 -5.74 0.22
C GLU A 38 -10.68 -5.86 -1.27
N VAL A 39 -10.58 -7.05 -1.86
CA VAL A 39 -11.14 -7.33 -3.20
C VAL A 39 -12.66 -7.19 -3.21
N GLU A 40 -13.37 -7.75 -2.23
CA GLU A 40 -14.84 -7.58 -2.12
C GLU A 40 -15.24 -6.12 -1.94
N ARG A 41 -14.48 -5.39 -1.11
CA ARG A 41 -14.70 -3.96 -0.88
C ARG A 41 -14.49 -3.15 -2.16
N LEU A 42 -13.46 -3.46 -2.95
CA LEU A 42 -13.23 -2.86 -4.27
C LEU A 42 -14.35 -3.18 -5.26
N CYS A 43 -14.78 -4.43 -5.34
CA CYS A 43 -15.90 -4.83 -6.21
C CYS A 43 -17.20 -4.10 -5.83
N SER A 44 -17.50 -4.03 -4.54
CA SER A 44 -18.67 -3.31 -4.01
C SER A 44 -18.63 -1.83 -4.38
N PHE A 45 -17.47 -1.19 -4.25
CA PHE A 45 -17.26 0.20 -4.64
C PHE A 45 -17.46 0.43 -6.15
N LEU A 46 -17.05 -0.52 -6.97
CA LEU A 46 -17.23 -0.48 -8.43
C LEU A 46 -18.63 -0.91 -8.89
N GLY A 47 -19.51 -1.36 -7.98
CA GLY A 47 -20.82 -1.90 -8.33
C GLY A 47 -20.77 -3.25 -9.05
N LEU A 48 -19.71 -4.04 -8.81
CA LEU A 48 -19.49 -5.35 -9.43
C LEU A 48 -19.85 -6.48 -8.48
N SER A 49 -20.55 -7.49 -9.00
CA SER A 49 -20.73 -8.79 -8.35
C SER A 49 -19.80 -9.80 -8.99
N ILE A 50 -18.94 -10.45 -8.19
CA ILE A 50 -18.01 -11.48 -8.67
C ILE A 50 -18.34 -12.84 -8.05
N SER A 51 -18.09 -13.91 -8.79
CA SER A 51 -18.23 -15.28 -8.27
C SER A 51 -17.11 -15.62 -7.29
N ILE A 52 -17.28 -16.72 -6.53
CA ILE A 52 -16.25 -17.23 -5.63
C ILE A 52 -14.99 -17.61 -6.43
N GLU A 53 -15.17 -18.22 -7.60
CA GLU A 53 -14.09 -18.63 -8.50
C GLU A 53 -13.32 -17.42 -9.04
N GLU A 54 -14.03 -16.35 -9.41
CA GLU A 54 -13.41 -15.09 -9.86
C GLU A 54 -12.61 -14.44 -8.72
N ARG A 55 -13.18 -14.40 -7.51
CA ARG A 55 -12.49 -13.89 -6.31
C ARG A 55 -11.22 -14.68 -6.02
N GLU A 56 -11.28 -16.01 -6.07
CA GLU A 56 -10.11 -16.87 -5.88
C GLU A 56 -9.05 -16.62 -6.95
N LYS A 57 -9.47 -16.49 -8.21
CA LYS A 57 -8.57 -16.23 -9.34
C LYS A 57 -7.85 -14.89 -9.16
N ILE A 58 -8.58 -13.83 -8.79
CA ILE A 58 -7.99 -12.51 -8.51
C ILE A 58 -7.02 -12.62 -7.34
N THR A 59 -7.46 -13.18 -6.22
CA THR A 59 -6.66 -13.28 -4.99
C THR A 59 -5.37 -14.05 -5.21
N LYS A 60 -5.41 -15.16 -5.97
CA LYS A 60 -4.21 -15.92 -6.37
C LYS A 60 -3.32 -15.11 -7.31
N GLY A 61 -3.91 -14.39 -8.28
CA GLY A 61 -3.18 -13.58 -9.25
C GLY A 61 -2.42 -12.39 -8.66
N VAL A 62 -2.95 -11.81 -7.57
CA VAL A 62 -2.36 -10.64 -6.89
C VAL A 62 -1.48 -11.01 -5.70
N GLN A 63 -1.20 -12.30 -5.46
CA GLN A 63 -0.22 -12.71 -4.47
C GLN A 63 1.17 -12.18 -4.85
N PHE A 64 1.95 -11.78 -3.85
CA PHE A 64 3.24 -11.13 -4.08
C PHE A 64 4.18 -11.98 -4.95
N ASP A 65 4.32 -13.27 -4.67
CA ASP A 65 5.21 -14.16 -5.44
C ASP A 65 4.73 -14.35 -6.88
N THR A 66 3.41 -14.44 -7.10
CA THR A 66 2.82 -14.50 -8.43
C THR A 66 3.09 -13.22 -9.20
N MET A 67 2.87 -12.06 -8.57
CA MET A 67 3.14 -10.75 -9.16
C MET A 67 4.63 -10.56 -9.48
N LYS A 68 5.52 -10.98 -8.57
CA LYS A 68 6.98 -10.85 -8.71
C LYS A 68 7.52 -11.62 -9.92
N GLN A 69 6.93 -12.78 -10.22
CA GLN A 69 7.31 -13.60 -11.38
C GLN A 69 6.68 -13.09 -12.69
N ASN A 70 5.63 -12.27 -12.63
CA ASN A 70 4.93 -11.78 -13.80
C ASN A 70 5.68 -10.62 -14.49
N LYS A 71 6.30 -10.91 -15.64
CA LYS A 71 7.10 -9.96 -16.44
C LYS A 71 6.30 -8.74 -16.94
N MET A 72 4.98 -8.83 -17.00
CA MET A 72 4.13 -7.71 -17.43
C MET A 72 4.06 -6.60 -16.38
N ILE A 73 4.29 -6.92 -15.10
CA ILE A 73 4.07 -5.99 -13.97
C ILE A 73 5.28 -5.85 -13.05
N ASN A 74 6.26 -6.77 -13.09
CA ASN A 74 7.47 -6.68 -12.27
C ASN A 74 8.52 -5.70 -12.81
N HIS A 75 8.20 -4.99 -13.90
CA HIS A 75 9.00 -3.96 -14.54
C HIS A 75 10.39 -4.40 -15.03
N VAL A 76 10.66 -5.72 -15.14
CA VAL A 76 11.98 -6.24 -15.57
C VAL A 76 12.43 -5.72 -16.94
N THR A 77 11.48 -5.26 -17.77
CA THR A 77 11.71 -4.72 -19.11
C THR A 77 12.00 -3.22 -19.15
N ILE A 78 11.92 -2.50 -18.02
CA ILE A 78 12.17 -1.05 -17.96
C ILE A 78 13.69 -0.79 -17.94
N PRO A 79 14.25 -0.10 -18.97
CA PRO A 79 15.70 -0.03 -19.17
C PRO A 79 16.44 0.88 -18.17
N PHE A 80 15.73 1.81 -17.52
CA PHE A 80 16.32 2.77 -16.57
C PHE A 80 16.23 2.31 -15.11
N MET A 81 15.82 1.06 -14.83
CA MET A 81 15.83 0.48 -13.50
C MET A 81 16.93 -0.58 -13.38
N ASP A 82 17.88 -0.39 -12.46
CA ASP A 82 18.93 -1.39 -12.20
C ASP A 82 18.46 -2.42 -11.16
N PHE A 83 17.95 -3.54 -11.65
CA PHE A 83 17.48 -4.63 -10.79
C PHE A 83 18.60 -5.46 -10.16
N LYS A 84 19.87 -5.22 -10.49
CA LYS A 84 21.00 -5.80 -9.74
C LYS A 84 21.16 -5.13 -8.37
N ILE A 85 20.76 -3.86 -8.25
CA ILE A 85 20.76 -3.12 -6.98
C ILE A 85 19.53 -3.48 -6.16
N SER A 86 18.34 -3.34 -6.76
CA SER A 86 17.09 -3.74 -6.11
C SER A 86 16.03 -4.08 -7.15
N PRO A 87 15.36 -5.24 -7.07
CA PRO A 87 14.21 -5.53 -7.92
C PRO A 87 13.05 -4.58 -7.59
N PHE A 88 12.16 -4.33 -8.57
CA PHE A 88 10.94 -3.54 -8.35
C PHE A 88 10.05 -4.17 -7.27
N MET A 89 9.74 -5.46 -7.42
CA MET A 89 9.01 -6.24 -6.41
C MET A 89 9.99 -6.80 -5.37
N ARG A 90 10.27 -6.00 -4.34
CA ARG A 90 11.35 -6.26 -3.37
C ARG A 90 11.01 -7.31 -2.31
N LYS A 91 10.12 -6.98 -1.35
CA LYS A 91 9.76 -7.86 -0.21
C LYS A 91 8.27 -8.08 0.03
N GLY A 92 7.40 -7.14 -0.35
CA GLY A 92 5.93 -7.33 -0.25
C GLY A 92 5.40 -7.56 1.16
N LYS A 93 5.98 -6.92 2.18
CA LYS A 93 5.59 -7.13 3.58
C LYS A 93 5.49 -5.83 4.35
N VAL A 94 4.64 -5.82 5.38
CA VAL A 94 4.53 -4.75 6.37
C VAL A 94 5.60 -4.94 7.45
N GLY A 95 6.08 -3.84 8.03
CA GLY A 95 7.04 -3.88 9.13
C GLY A 95 8.52 -4.00 8.75
N ASP A 96 8.88 -3.97 7.45
CA ASP A 96 10.30 -4.05 7.04
C ASP A 96 11.15 -2.89 7.57
N TRP A 97 10.53 -1.76 7.94
CA TRP A 97 11.20 -0.58 8.51
C TRP A 97 12.05 -0.91 9.75
N LYS A 98 11.64 -1.91 10.56
CA LYS A 98 12.37 -2.36 11.76
C LYS A 98 13.77 -2.90 11.43
N GLY A 99 14.00 -3.35 10.19
CA GLY A 99 15.30 -3.80 9.73
C GLY A 99 16.21 -2.69 9.19
N HIS A 100 15.74 -1.44 9.13
CA HIS A 100 16.48 -0.31 8.57
C HIS A 100 16.70 0.83 9.58
N PHE A 101 15.73 1.06 10.48
CA PHE A 101 15.82 2.14 11.45
C PHE A 101 16.61 1.70 12.68
N THR A 102 17.56 2.53 13.11
CA THR A 102 18.05 2.46 14.49
C THR A 102 16.98 2.97 15.46
N VAL A 103 17.12 2.66 16.75
CA VAL A 103 16.20 3.15 17.80
C VAL A 103 16.12 4.69 17.76
N ALA A 104 17.26 5.37 17.74
CA ALA A 104 17.31 6.84 17.71
C ALA A 104 16.67 7.44 16.45
N GLN A 105 16.87 6.81 15.28
CA GLN A 105 16.21 7.25 14.04
C GLN A 105 14.70 7.07 14.11
N ASN A 106 14.23 5.98 14.71
CA ASN A 106 12.81 5.72 14.85
C ASN A 106 12.16 6.71 15.83
N GLU A 107 12.79 6.98 16.97
CA GLU A 107 12.29 7.97 17.94
C GLU A 107 12.16 9.36 17.31
N GLN A 108 13.18 9.79 16.55
CA GLN A 108 13.14 11.05 15.82
C GLN A 108 12.01 11.08 14.78
N PHE A 109 11.84 9.99 14.03
CA PHE A 109 10.78 9.88 13.02
C PHE A 109 9.39 9.94 13.69
N ASP A 110 9.19 9.20 14.77
CA ASP A 110 7.93 9.14 15.51
C ASP A 110 7.53 10.49 16.09
N GLU A 111 8.49 11.29 16.58
CA GLU A 111 8.22 12.64 17.05
C GLU A 111 7.70 13.54 15.91
N VAL A 112 8.39 13.52 14.77
CA VAL A 112 7.97 14.30 13.58
C VAL A 112 6.61 13.81 13.07
N TYR A 113 6.41 12.50 12.99
CA TYR A 113 5.15 11.89 12.55
C TYR A 113 3.99 12.34 13.44
N LYS A 114 4.15 12.27 14.77
CA LYS A 114 3.14 12.73 15.74
C LYS A 114 2.79 14.19 15.52
N GLN A 115 3.79 15.07 15.32
CA GLN A 115 3.53 16.49 15.09
C GLN A 115 2.83 16.78 13.77
N LYS A 116 3.21 16.06 12.70
CA LYS A 116 2.63 16.25 11.36
C LYS A 116 1.24 15.66 11.21
N MET A 117 0.94 14.58 11.94
CA MET A 117 -0.34 13.86 11.87
C MET A 117 -1.32 14.20 13.01
N LYS A 118 -0.96 15.11 13.93
CA LYS A 118 -1.78 15.40 15.12
C LYS A 118 -3.21 15.86 14.86
N ASN A 119 -3.47 16.50 13.71
CA ASN A 119 -4.77 17.08 13.38
C ASN A 119 -5.65 16.19 12.50
N THR A 120 -5.22 14.95 12.22
CA THR A 120 -6.00 14.02 11.40
C THR A 120 -6.50 12.83 12.22
N THR A 121 -7.66 12.30 11.84
CA THR A 121 -8.19 11.03 12.36
C THR A 121 -7.60 9.81 11.66
N LEU A 122 -6.80 10.03 10.62
CA LEU A 122 -6.11 8.98 9.86
C LEU A 122 -5.09 8.26 10.74
N LYS A 123 -5.22 6.94 10.83
CA LYS A 123 -4.29 6.06 11.54
C LYS A 123 -3.74 5.02 10.59
N PHE A 124 -2.42 4.85 10.59
CA PHE A 124 -1.73 3.80 9.86
C PHE A 124 -1.26 2.72 10.83
N ARG A 125 -1.23 1.48 10.35
CA ARG A 125 -0.58 0.36 11.05
C ARG A 125 0.84 0.23 10.53
N THR A 126 1.79 -0.05 11.41
CA THR A 126 3.21 -0.22 11.04
C THR A 126 3.64 -1.69 11.12
N GLU A 127 2.72 -2.57 11.52
CA GLU A 127 2.83 -4.00 11.67
C GLU A 127 1.45 -4.66 11.47
N ILE A 128 1.46 -5.94 11.10
CA ILE A 128 0.30 -6.83 11.00
C ILE A 128 0.64 -8.08 11.81
#